data_AF-A0A6N7L3D7-F1
#
_entry.id   AF-A0A6N7L3D7-F1
#
_cell.length_a   1.000
_cell.length_b   1.000
_cell.length_c   1.000
_cell.angle_alpha   90.00
_cell.angle_beta   90.00
_cell.angle_gamma   90.00
#
_symmetry.space_group_name_H-M   'P 1'
#
loop_
_entity.id
_entity.type
_entity.pdbx_description
1 polymer ?
#
loop_
_entity_poly.entity_id
_entity_poly.type
_entity_poly.pdbx_seq_one_letter_code
_entity_poly.pdbx_strand_id
1 'polypeptide(L)'
;MTAQVAVFIASKNSNTTHRRVLWRTSEVDARKICSDERTSGRSHMLCWTAHYIDDPEINRYVRDNGAYAQVLADHDVTILHSFGAHRRPDRRLAA
;
A
#
# COMPACT_ATOMS: atom_id res chain seq x y z
N MET A 1 -15.92 12.68 -3.60
CA MET A 1 -14.73 11.94 -4.07
C MET A 1 -13.86 11.68 -2.84
N THR A 2 -13.66 10.43 -2.45
CA THR A 2 -12.78 10.08 -1.33
C THR A 2 -11.33 10.35 -1.71
N ALA A 3 -10.60 11.07 -0.86
CA ALA A 3 -9.19 11.32 -1.07
C ALA A 3 -8.42 9.99 -1.00
N GLN A 4 -7.71 9.67 -2.07
CA GLN A 4 -6.87 8.48 -2.13
C GLN A 4 -5.53 8.77 -1.47
N VAL A 5 -4.99 7.79 -0.76
CA VAL A 5 -3.69 7.88 -0.09
C VAL A 5 -2.85 6.66 -0.41
N ALA A 6 -1.52 6.83 -0.37
CA ALA A 6 -0.57 5.74 -0.52
C ALA A 6 -0.12 5.25 0.86
N VAL A 7 -0.20 3.93 1.08
CA VAL A 7 0.30 3.25 2.28
C VAL A 7 1.65 2.63 1.94
N PHE A 8 2.67 2.95 2.74
CA PHE A 8 4.05 2.56 2.48
C PHE A 8 4.76 2.10 3.74
N ILE A 9 5.83 1.33 3.52
CA ILE A 9 6.69 0.85 4.59
C ILE A 9 7.69 1.94 4.96
N ALA A 10 7.61 2.44 6.20
CA ALA A 10 8.62 3.28 6.82
C ALA A 10 9.55 2.41 7.68
N SER A 11 10.84 2.34 7.36
CA SER A 11 11.83 1.54 8.11
C SER A 11 12.91 2.42 8.72
N LYS A 12 13.35 2.10 9.95
CA LYS A 12 14.29 2.93 10.74
C LYS A 12 15.65 3.16 10.07
N ASN A 13 16.09 2.24 9.20
CA ASN A 13 17.38 2.31 8.51
C ASN A 13 17.21 2.42 6.98
N SER A 14 16.07 2.93 6.51
CA SER A 14 15.85 3.09 5.08
C SER A 14 16.64 4.30 4.57
N ASN A 15 17.73 4.05 3.84
CA ASN A 15 18.45 5.07 3.04
C ASN A 15 17.85 5.22 1.63
N THR A 16 16.60 4.82 1.47
CA THR A 16 15.95 4.79 0.16
C THR A 16 15.42 6.18 -0.18
N THR A 17 15.73 6.67 -1.39
CA THR A 17 15.20 7.96 -1.90
C THR A 17 13.72 7.91 -2.25
N HIS A 18 13.11 6.72 -2.25
CA HIS A 18 11.72 6.48 -2.57
C HIS A 18 10.99 5.73 -1.43
N ARG A 19 9.68 5.95 -1.35
CA ARG A 19 8.75 5.23 -0.50
C ARG A 19 8.41 3.89 -1.13
N ARG A 20 8.47 2.83 -0.33
CA ARG A 20 8.07 1.47 -0.72
C ARG A 20 6.58 1.30 -0.47
N VAL A 21 5.78 1.68 -1.46
CA VAL A 21 4.32 1.66 -1.39
C VAL A 21 3.82 0.23 -1.54
N LEU A 22 2.93 -0.20 -0.65
CA LEU A 22 2.24 -1.48 -0.78
C LEU A 22 0.93 -1.30 -1.52
N TRP A 23 0.16 -0.30 -1.09
CA TRP A 23 -1.21 -0.10 -1.56
C TRP A 23 -1.59 1.38 -1.70
N ARG A 24 -2.58 1.64 -2.55
CA ARG A 24 -3.40 2.85 -2.55
C ARG A 24 -4.78 2.49 -2.02
N THR A 25 -5.32 3.32 -1.15
CA THR A 25 -6.65 3.11 -0.54
C THR A 25 -7.28 4.45 -0.16
N SER A 26 -8.44 4.43 0.50
CA SER A 26 -9.06 5.62 1.07
C SER A 26 -8.29 6.10 2.31
N GLU A 27 -8.34 7.39 2.62
CA GLU A 27 -7.73 7.90 3.86
C GLU A 27 -8.28 7.21 5.12
N VAL A 28 -9.58 6.90 5.11
CA VAL A 28 -10.25 6.22 6.23
C VAL A 28 -9.63 4.85 6.47
N ASP A 29 -9.45 4.06 5.42
CA ASP A 29 -8.90 2.71 5.54
C ASP A 29 -7.40 2.74 5.85
N ALA A 30 -6.66 3.68 5.27
CA ALA A 30 -5.26 3.88 5.61
C ALA A 30 -5.06 4.24 7.09
N ARG A 31 -5.96 5.06 7.65
CA ARG A 31 -5.94 5.39 9.07
C ARG A 31 -6.17 4.16 9.94
N LYS A 32 -7.14 3.31 9.60
CA LYS A 32 -7.38 2.03 10.31
C LYS A 32 -6.12 1.15 10.28
N ILE A 33 -5.54 0.93 9.08
CA ILE A 33 -4.35 0.09 8.90
C ILE A 33 -3.19 0.63 9.76
N CYS A 34 -2.82 1.90 9.56
CA CYS A 34 -1.64 2.47 10.20
C CYS A 34 -1.78 2.71 11.71
N SER A 35 -3.02 2.72 12.23
CA SER A 35 -3.28 2.75 13.67
C SER A 35 -3.30 1.34 14.30
N ASP A 36 -3.31 0.26 13.52
CA ASP A 36 -3.26 -1.11 14.05
C ASP A 36 -1.82 -1.44 14.50
N GLU A 37 -1.70 -1.86 15.76
CA GLU A 37 -0.43 -2.15 16.43
C GLU A 37 0.39 -3.23 15.68
N ARG A 38 -0.27 -4.16 14.99
CA ARG A 38 0.38 -5.23 14.20
C ARG A 38 1.13 -4.69 12.99
N THR A 39 0.84 -3.46 12.58
CA THR A 39 1.52 -2.78 11.47
C THR A 39 2.71 -1.93 11.91
N SER A 40 2.99 -1.87 13.22
CA SER A 40 4.11 -1.11 13.80
C SER A 40 5.04 -2.02 14.59
N GLY A 41 6.18 -2.35 14.00
CA GLY A 41 7.20 -3.23 14.58
C GLY A 41 8.46 -2.51 15.03
N ARG A 42 9.41 -3.28 15.59
CA ARG A 42 10.69 -2.74 16.08
C ARG A 42 11.54 -2.04 15.00
N SER A 43 11.48 -2.52 13.76
CA SER A 43 12.36 -2.09 12.66
C SER A 43 11.64 -1.33 11.54
N HIS A 44 10.32 -1.52 11.40
CA HIS A 44 9.51 -0.85 10.39
C HIS A 44 8.07 -0.68 10.88
N MET A 45 7.37 0.28 10.30
CA MET A 45 5.95 0.51 10.48
C MET A 45 5.28 0.91 9.16
N LEU A 46 3.96 0.78 9.09
CA LEU A 46 3.19 1.32 7.97
C LEU A 46 2.81 2.77 8.23
N CYS A 47 3.03 3.61 7.22
CA CYS A 47 2.59 5.00 7.21
C CYS A 47 1.77 5.27 5.94
N TRP A 48 0.97 6.33 5.97
CA TRP A 48 0.21 6.77 4.80
C TRP A 48 0.50 8.23 4.44
N THR A 49 0.24 8.59 3.19
CA THR A 49 0.38 9.97 2.70
C THR A 49 -0.61 10.28 1.59
N ALA A 50 -1.15 11.50 1.61
CA ALA A 50 -1.94 12.06 0.52
C ALA A 50 -1.08 12.84 -0.49
N HIS A 51 0.21 13.03 -0.21
CA HIS A 51 1.09 13.88 -1.02
C HIS A 51 1.88 13.06 -2.04
N TYR A 52 1.92 13.58 -3.28
CA TYR A 52 2.68 13.02 -4.40
C TYR A 52 2.34 11.57 -4.72
N ILE A 53 1.12 11.11 -4.44
CA ILE A 53 0.72 9.70 -4.54
C ILE A 53 0.88 9.08 -5.93
N ASP A 54 0.90 9.91 -6.98
CA ASP A 54 1.07 9.52 -8.38
C ASP A 54 2.50 9.75 -8.90
N ASP A 55 3.43 10.23 -8.07
CA ASP A 55 4.83 10.47 -8.42
C ASP A 55 5.64 9.16 -8.37
N PRO A 56 6.12 8.63 -9.52
CA PRO A 56 6.86 7.37 -9.57
C PRO A 56 8.32 7.47 -9.10
N GLU A 57 8.88 8.68 -9.00
CA GLU A 57 10.22 8.90 -8.45
C GLU A 57 10.18 8.81 -6.92
N ILE A 58 9.10 9.30 -6.32
CA ILE A 58 8.88 9.27 -4.87
C ILE A 58 8.25 7.95 -4.43
N ASN A 59 7.32 7.38 -5.19
CA ASN A 59 6.55 6.19 -4.80
C ASN A 59 6.82 5.00 -5.72
N ARG A 60 7.45 3.96 -5.18
CA ARG A 60 7.60 2.68 -5.87
C ARG A 60 6.73 1.63 -5.23
N TYR A 61 5.80 1.09 -6.01
CA TYR A 61 4.99 -0.05 -5.60
C TYR A 61 5.87 -1.28 -5.47
N VAL A 62 5.79 -1.95 -4.33
CA VAL A 62 6.50 -3.20 -4.05
C VAL A 62 5.51 -4.32 -3.82
N ARG A 63 5.92 -5.55 -4.12
CA ARG A 63 5.07 -6.72 -3.93
C ARG A 63 4.70 -6.88 -2.46
N ASP A 64 3.40 -6.92 -2.19
CA ASP A 64 2.86 -7.36 -0.91
C ASP A 64 3.08 -8.88 -0.76
N ASN A 65 3.70 -9.29 0.33
CA ASN A 65 3.97 -10.69 0.65
C ASN A 65 2.87 -11.33 1.50
N GLY A 66 1.79 -10.59 1.79
CA GLY A 66 0.67 -11.06 2.59
C GLY A 66 0.87 -10.94 4.10
N ALA A 67 1.97 -10.32 4.56
CA ALA A 67 2.26 -10.17 5.99
C ALA A 67 1.16 -9.40 6.76
N TYR A 68 0.42 -8.54 6.05
CA TYR A 68 -0.67 -7.73 6.63
C TYR A 68 -2.06 -8.21 6.18
N ALA A 69 -2.18 -9.37 5.55
CA ALA A 69 -3.45 -9.86 5.00
C ALA A 69 -4.55 -9.96 6.08
N GLN A 70 -4.18 -10.39 7.29
CA GLN A 70 -5.12 -10.45 8.41
C GLN A 70 -5.57 -9.06 8.86
N VAL A 71 -4.67 -8.07 8.92
CA VAL A 71 -5.02 -6.68 9.26
C VAL A 71 -5.99 -6.09 8.23
N LEU A 72 -5.72 -6.32 6.94
CA LEU A 72 -6.60 -5.84 5.87
C LEU A 72 -8.00 -6.45 5.96
N ALA A 73 -8.10 -7.74 6.27
CA ALA A 73 -9.37 -8.44 6.44
C ALA A 73 -10.14 -7.96 7.69
N ASP A 74 -9.45 -7.84 8.84
CA ASP A 74 -10.09 -7.46 10.11
C ASP A 74 -10.67 -6.04 10.07
N HIS A 75 -10.05 -5.13 9.30
CA HIS A 75 -10.49 -3.73 9.17
C HIS A 75 -11.39 -3.46 7.96
N ASP A 76 -11.73 -4.51 7.20
CA ASP A 76 -12.52 -4.45 5.96
C ASP A 76 -11.97 -3.41 4.96
N VAL A 77 -10.65 -3.49 4.70
CA VAL A 77 -9.96 -2.49 3.90
C VAL A 77 -10.13 -2.74 2.41
N THR A 78 -10.57 -1.72 1.69
CA THR A 78 -10.60 -1.75 0.22
C THR A 78 -9.27 -1.27 -0.38
N ILE A 79 -8.59 -2.14 -1.12
CA ILE A 79 -7.38 -1.78 -1.87
C ILE A 79 -7.76 -1.31 -3.28
N LEU A 80 -7.36 -0.08 -3.63
CA LEU A 80 -7.63 0.54 -4.93
C LEU A 80 -6.53 0.28 -5.95
N HIS A 81 -5.27 0.22 -5.50
CA HIS A 81 -4.11 -0.07 -6.35
C HIS A 81 -3.02 -0.77 -5.54
N SER A 82 -2.32 -1.73 -6.14
CA SER A 82 -1.21 -2.45 -5.51
C SER A 82 -0.25 -3.00 -6.57
N PHE A 83 0.93 -3.45 -6.14
CA PHE A 83 1.89 -4.07 -7.05
C PHE A 83 1.29 -5.31 -7.74
N GLY A 84 1.22 -5.29 -9.08
CA GLY A 84 0.67 -6.37 -9.89
C GLY A 84 -0.83 -6.25 -10.19
N ALA A 85 -1.55 -5.28 -9.61
CA ALA A 85 -2.94 -4.97 -9.99
C ALA A 85 -3.07 -4.45 -11.43
N HIS A 86 -1.94 -4.13 -12.09
CA HIS A 86 -1.88 -3.80 -13.53
C HIS A 86 -1.50 -4.98 -14.43
N ARG A 87 -2.01 -6.18 -14.13
CA ARG A 87 -2.08 -7.27 -15.13
C ARG A 87 -3.38 -8.05 -14.99
N ARG A 88 -4.40 -7.63 -15.75
CA ARG A 88 -5.03 -8.42 -16.82
C ARG A 88 -5.86 -7.50 -17.74
N PRO A 89 -5.62 -7.46 -19.06
CA PRO A 89 -6.68 -7.82 -19.96
C PRO A 89 -6.71 -9.35 -20.01
N ASP A 90 -7.84 -9.89 -19.57
CA ASP A 90 -8.25 -11.23 -19.98
C ASP A 90 -8.24 -11.24 -21.51
N ARG A 91 -7.40 -12.09 -22.11
CA ARG A 91 -7.56 -12.46 -23.51
C ARG A 91 -7.40 -13.97 -23.62
N ARG A 92 -8.32 -14.70 -22.98
CA ARG A 92 -8.90 -15.87 -23.65
C ARG A 92 -9.70 -15.36 -24.85
N LEU A 93 -9.06 -15.28 -26.03
CA LEU A 93 -9.66 -15.61 -27.32
C LEU A 93 -8.59 -15.53 -28.43
N ALA A 94 -8.32 -16.69 -29.03
CA ALA A 94 -7.63 -17.00 -30.30
C ALA A 94 -6.73 -18.21 -30.03
N ALA A 95 -6.92 -19.40 -30.60
CA ALA A 95 -7.87 -19.93 -31.57
C ALA A 95 -8.01 -21.43 -31.29
#